data_AF-A0A956ECY9-F1
#
_entry.id   AF-A0A956ECY9-F1
#
_cell.length_a   1.000
_cell.length_b   1.000
_cell.length_c   1.000
_cell.angle_alpha   90.00
_cell.angle_beta   90.00
_cell.angle_gamma   90.00
#
_symmetry.space_group_name_H-M   'P 1'
#
loop_
_entity.id
_entity.type
_entity.pdbx_description
1 polymer ?
#
loop_
_entity_poly.entity_id
_entity_poly.type
_entity_poly.pdbx_seq_one_letter_code
_entity_poly.pdbx_strand_id
1 'polypeptide(L)'
;MGSKAALLRRSGVALVAALMVALSSPGCPADDPPRLRCVDLPRPPSIDQIALERVFPGVSIPGGVDLVQPPGDDSRWFLATQGGQVVAFDASDDAAASVALDLSAQVFVDGEAGLLGVALHPDFAENGALFVSYTTPGGTAFLSRVSRFTSPDGGLSFDPASEAVILEVDQPYTNHNGGDLGFGPDGFLYFGLGDGGSAGDPSNRAQTITNQKLGKILRLDVNNSILGDPYDIPSDN
;
A
#
# COMPACT_ATOMS: atom_id res chain seq x y z
N MET A 1 -48.07 -36.93 3.14
CA MET A 1 -48.34 -35.53 3.53
C MET A 1 -47.89 -34.67 2.35
N GLY A 2 -48.71 -34.37 1.34
CA GLY A 2 -49.86 -33.44 1.36
C GLY A 2 -49.31 -32.02 1.55
N SER A 3 -49.28 -31.09 0.59
CA SER A 3 -50.40 -30.49 -0.18
C SER A 3 -49.81 -29.55 -1.27
N LYS A 4 -50.21 -29.65 -2.55
CA LYS A 4 -51.08 -28.71 -3.33
C LYS A 4 -50.67 -27.22 -3.26
N ALA A 5 -50.66 -26.39 -4.31
CA ALA A 5 -51.54 -26.31 -5.48
C ALA A 5 -50.94 -25.43 -6.60
N ALA A 6 -51.44 -25.63 -7.82
CA ALA A 6 -51.28 -24.77 -8.99
C ALA A 6 -52.49 -23.83 -9.20
N LEU A 7 -52.37 -22.95 -10.23
CA LEU A 7 -53.37 -22.07 -10.87
C LEU A 7 -53.63 -20.71 -10.16
N LEU A 8 -53.76 -19.54 -10.81
CA LEU A 8 -54.33 -19.16 -12.11
C LEU A 8 -53.77 -17.80 -12.63
N ARG A 9 -53.84 -17.63 -13.95
CA ARG A 9 -53.61 -16.40 -14.75
C ARG A 9 -54.50 -15.22 -14.33
N ARG A 10 -54.00 -13.98 -14.48
CA ARG A 10 -54.75 -12.86 -15.09
C ARG A 10 -53.82 -11.90 -15.86
N SER A 11 -54.13 -11.74 -17.14
CA SER A 11 -53.59 -10.73 -18.03
C SER A 11 -54.10 -9.34 -17.64
N GLY A 12 -53.22 -8.34 -17.70
CA GLY A 12 -53.57 -6.92 -17.62
C GLY A 12 -52.65 -6.14 -18.54
N VAL A 13 -53.07 -5.96 -19.79
CA VAL A 13 -52.45 -5.04 -20.73
C VAL A 13 -52.86 -3.63 -20.32
N ALA A 14 -51.91 -2.82 -19.85
CA ALA A 14 -52.08 -1.39 -19.71
C ALA A 14 -51.37 -0.71 -20.89
N LEU A 15 -52.18 -0.26 -21.85
CA LEU A 15 -51.77 0.56 -22.97
C LEU A 15 -51.47 1.97 -22.44
N VAL A 16 -50.20 2.34 -22.31
CA VAL A 16 -49.80 3.73 -22.06
C VAL A 16 -49.54 4.38 -23.40
N ALA A 17 -50.41 5.32 -23.79
CA ALA A 17 -50.24 6.13 -24.99
C ALA A 17 -49.02 7.06 -24.81
N ALA A 18 -47.97 6.85 -25.61
CA ALA A 18 -46.83 7.74 -25.68
C ALA A 18 -47.20 8.98 -26.53
N LEU A 19 -47.33 10.14 -25.88
CA LEU A 19 -47.42 11.43 -26.54
C LEU A 19 -46.00 11.81 -27.03
N MET A 20 -45.73 11.68 -28.33
CA MET A 20 -44.49 12.20 -28.92
C MET A 20 -44.53 13.73 -28.95
N VAL A 21 -43.83 14.38 -28.03
CA VAL A 21 -43.41 15.76 -28.19
C VAL A 21 -42.11 15.75 -28.98
N ALA A 22 -42.17 16.17 -30.25
CA ALA A 22 -40.98 16.42 -31.05
C ALA A 22 -40.28 17.68 -30.51
N LEU A 23 -39.30 17.48 -29.62
CA LEU A 23 -38.32 18.52 -29.28
C LEU A 23 -37.31 18.58 -30.43
N SER A 24 -37.40 19.63 -31.25
CA SER A 24 -36.32 20.00 -32.16
C SER A 24 -35.06 20.23 -31.33
N SER A 25 -34.07 19.36 -31.48
CA SER A 25 -32.76 19.50 -30.85
C SER A 25 -32.12 20.79 -31.37
N PRO A 26 -31.66 21.72 -30.52
CA PRO A 26 -30.76 22.75 -30.98
C PRO A 26 -29.51 22.05 -31.52
N GLY A 27 -29.12 22.40 -32.75
CA GLY A 27 -27.94 21.85 -33.40
C GLY A 27 -26.73 21.94 -32.48
N CYS A 28 -25.97 20.84 -32.40
CA CYS A 28 -24.71 20.79 -31.68
C CYS A 28 -23.77 21.89 -32.24
N PRO A 29 -23.12 22.71 -31.40
CA PRO A 29 -22.09 23.64 -31.86
C PRO A 29 -20.96 22.86 -32.53
N ALA A 30 -20.46 23.35 -33.66
CA ALA A 30 -19.47 22.67 -34.50
C ALA A 30 -18.03 22.69 -33.95
N ASP A 31 -17.84 22.93 -32.65
CA ASP A 31 -16.53 23.12 -32.00
C ASP A 31 -16.30 22.12 -30.85
N ASP A 32 -16.74 20.86 -31.00
CA ASP A 32 -16.32 19.78 -30.11
C ASP A 32 -14.87 19.40 -30.51
N PRO A 33 -13.84 19.57 -29.65
CA PRO A 33 -12.50 19.10 -29.93
C PRO A 33 -12.56 17.60 -30.24
N PRO A 34 -11.71 17.06 -31.13
CA PRO A 34 -11.78 15.66 -31.52
C PRO A 34 -11.77 14.81 -30.27
N ARG A 35 -12.92 14.18 -29.98
CA ARG A 35 -13.08 13.30 -28.83
C ARG A 35 -11.94 12.29 -28.91
N LEU A 36 -11.09 12.26 -27.88
CA LEU A 36 -10.12 11.20 -27.67
C LEU A 36 -10.90 9.90 -27.80
N ARG A 37 -10.80 9.24 -28.96
CA ARG A 37 -11.41 7.93 -29.14
C ARG A 37 -10.57 7.02 -28.26
N CYS A 38 -11.17 6.47 -27.21
CA CYS A 38 -10.60 5.32 -26.54
C CYS A 38 -10.33 4.28 -27.64
N VAL A 39 -9.07 4.07 -27.95
CA VAL A 39 -8.66 2.96 -28.81
C VAL A 39 -8.78 1.75 -27.91
N ASP A 40 -9.85 0.99 -28.11
CA ASP A 40 -9.97 -0.34 -27.52
C ASP A 40 -8.93 -1.22 -28.21
N LEU A 41 -7.77 -1.36 -27.58
CA LEU A 41 -6.73 -2.25 -28.06
C LEU A 41 -7.31 -3.67 -28.02
N PRO A 42 -7.06 -4.52 -29.04
CA PRO A 42 -7.51 -5.89 -28.99
C PRO A 42 -7.01 -6.53 -27.70
N ARG A 43 -7.93 -7.17 -26.96
CA ARG A 43 -7.59 -7.92 -25.75
C ARG A 43 -6.39 -8.82 -26.08
N PRO A 44 -5.31 -8.78 -25.29
CA PRO A 44 -4.22 -9.74 -25.45
C PRO A 44 -4.79 -11.17 -25.51
N PRO A 45 -4.21 -12.07 -26.31
CA PRO A 45 -4.62 -13.48 -26.29
C PRO A 45 -4.68 -13.97 -24.84
N SER A 46 -5.70 -14.77 -24.51
CA SER A 46 -5.75 -15.38 -23.18
C SER A 46 -4.47 -16.15 -22.97
N ILE A 47 -3.75 -15.85 -21.88
CA ILE A 47 -2.73 -16.76 -21.38
C ILE A 47 -3.52 -17.95 -20.86
N ASP A 48 -3.69 -18.95 -21.72
CA ASP A 48 -4.35 -20.19 -21.33
C ASP A 48 -3.44 -20.88 -20.32
N GLN A 49 -3.81 -20.72 -19.04
CA GLN A 49 -3.28 -21.35 -17.83
C GLN A 49 -2.11 -20.62 -17.17
N ILE A 50 -2.45 -19.72 -16.25
CA ILE A 50 -1.59 -19.34 -15.13
C ILE A 50 -1.78 -20.41 -14.04
N ALA A 51 -0.71 -21.07 -13.64
CA ALA A 51 -0.69 -21.94 -12.47
C ALA A 51 0.03 -21.23 -11.33
N LEU A 52 -0.48 -21.38 -10.10
CA LEU A 52 0.22 -20.97 -8.91
C LEU A 52 1.00 -22.17 -8.37
N GLU A 53 2.30 -21.98 -8.19
CA GLU A 53 3.16 -22.93 -7.48
C GLU A 53 3.44 -22.36 -6.09
N ARG A 54 3.28 -23.21 -5.06
CA ARG A 54 3.68 -22.82 -3.72
C ARG A 54 5.19 -22.90 -3.61
N VAL A 55 5.82 -21.74 -3.68
CA VAL A 55 7.21 -21.57 -3.26
C VAL A 55 7.26 -21.50 -1.72
N PHE A 56 8.27 -22.13 -1.10
CA PHE A 56 8.45 -22.20 0.35
C PHE A 56 7.31 -22.93 1.10
N PRO A 57 7.10 -24.24 0.87
CA PRO A 57 6.02 -25.01 1.51
C PRO A 57 6.11 -25.04 3.04
N GLY A 58 7.32 -24.92 3.61
CA GLY A 58 7.58 -24.83 5.05
C GLY A 58 7.25 -23.48 5.68
N VAL A 59 7.05 -22.44 4.88
CA VAL A 59 6.77 -21.07 5.36
C VAL A 59 5.26 -20.80 5.30
N SER A 60 4.71 -20.37 6.43
CA SER A 60 3.30 -19.97 6.56
C SER A 60 3.20 -18.83 7.56
N ILE A 61 3.13 -17.60 7.06
CA ILE A 61 3.13 -16.38 7.87
C ILE A 61 1.81 -15.63 7.60
N PRO A 62 0.83 -15.69 8.51
CA PRO A 62 -0.44 -14.99 8.32
C PRO A 62 -0.25 -13.47 8.41
N GLY A 63 -1.03 -12.72 7.62
CA GLY A 63 -1.03 -11.26 7.66
C GLY A 63 0.21 -10.61 7.04
N GLY A 64 0.95 -11.32 6.18
CA GLY A 64 2.01 -10.72 5.37
C GLY A 64 1.46 -9.64 4.44
N VAL A 65 2.14 -8.50 4.39
CA VAL A 65 1.72 -7.31 3.60
C VAL A 65 2.77 -6.83 2.61
N ASP A 66 4.05 -7.09 2.88
CA ASP A 66 5.16 -6.63 2.04
C ASP A 66 6.36 -7.58 2.17
N LEU A 67 7.03 -7.88 1.05
CA LEU A 67 8.05 -8.93 0.91
C LEU A 67 9.24 -8.41 0.10
N VAL A 68 10.42 -8.40 0.70
CA VAL A 68 11.65 -7.85 0.09
C VAL A 68 12.86 -8.77 0.27
N GLN A 69 13.85 -8.61 -0.61
CA GLN A 69 15.19 -9.20 -0.46
C GLN A 69 16.23 -8.09 -0.25
N PRO A 70 17.36 -8.38 0.42
CA PRO A 70 18.47 -7.44 0.49
C PRO A 70 19.03 -7.13 -0.91
N PRO A 71 19.40 -5.87 -1.20
CA PRO A 71 20.07 -5.54 -2.45
C PRO A 71 21.34 -6.37 -2.66
N GLY A 72 21.39 -7.09 -3.79
CA GLY A 72 22.53 -7.93 -4.15
C GLY A 72 22.57 -9.31 -3.49
N ASP A 73 21.56 -9.69 -2.70
CA ASP A 73 21.44 -11.00 -2.06
C ASP A 73 20.04 -11.59 -2.28
N ASP A 74 19.97 -12.63 -3.12
CA ASP A 74 18.73 -13.35 -3.42
C ASP A 74 18.51 -14.58 -2.52
N SER A 75 19.39 -14.83 -1.54
CA SER A 75 19.34 -16.02 -0.69
C SER A 75 18.37 -15.90 0.48
N ARG A 76 17.87 -14.70 0.78
CA ARG A 76 16.98 -14.43 1.93
C ARG A 76 15.82 -13.52 1.58
N TRP A 77 14.71 -13.72 2.26
CA TRP A 77 13.51 -12.90 2.22
C TRP A 77 13.21 -12.29 3.58
N PHE A 78 12.64 -11.08 3.57
CA PHE A 78 12.05 -10.40 4.72
C PHE A 78 10.59 -10.10 4.40
N LEU A 79 9.67 -10.60 5.23
CA LEU A 79 8.23 -10.39 5.12
C LEU A 79 7.74 -9.56 6.30
N ALA A 80 7.22 -8.38 6.01
CA ALA A 80 6.45 -7.57 6.93
C ALA A 80 5.06 -8.17 7.16
N THR A 81 4.63 -8.23 8.41
CA THR A 81 3.26 -8.61 8.79
C THR A 81 2.52 -7.41 9.34
N GLN A 82 1.22 -7.29 9.03
CA GLN A 82 0.37 -6.20 9.54
C GLN A 82 0.41 -6.10 11.07
N GLY A 83 0.57 -7.25 11.75
CA GLY A 83 0.67 -7.36 13.20
C GLY A 83 1.94 -6.79 13.83
N GLY A 84 2.88 -6.24 13.04
CA GLY A 84 4.04 -5.54 13.56
C GLY A 84 5.33 -6.35 13.64
N GLN A 85 5.40 -7.50 12.95
CA GLN A 85 6.63 -8.29 12.88
C GLN A 85 7.24 -8.24 11.49
N VAL A 86 8.57 -8.20 11.41
CA VAL A 86 9.32 -8.55 10.20
C VAL A 86 9.92 -9.94 10.41
N VAL A 87 9.56 -10.85 9.50
CA VAL A 87 9.96 -12.25 9.55
C VAL A 87 10.94 -12.52 8.42
N ALA A 88 12.09 -13.13 8.74
CA ALA A 88 13.10 -13.51 7.76
C ALA A 88 13.08 -15.02 7.51
N PHE A 89 13.39 -15.44 6.28
CA PHE A 89 13.56 -16.84 5.91
C PHE A 89 14.44 -16.97 4.65
N ASP A 90 15.11 -18.11 4.50
CA ASP A 90 15.95 -18.38 3.34
C ASP A 90 15.10 -18.61 2.08
N ALA A 91 15.63 -18.27 0.91
CA ALA A 91 15.01 -18.54 -0.39
C ALA A 91 15.20 -20.02 -0.80
N SER A 92 14.66 -20.95 0.00
CA SER A 92 14.78 -22.40 -0.23
C SER A 92 13.51 -23.17 0.13
N ASP A 93 13.30 -24.35 -0.47
CA ASP A 93 12.09 -25.16 -0.23
C ASP A 93 11.96 -25.65 1.22
N ASP A 94 13.10 -25.84 1.90
CA ASP A 94 13.20 -26.27 3.29
C ASP A 94 13.26 -25.09 4.28
N ALA A 95 12.97 -23.87 3.81
CA ALA A 95 13.08 -22.67 4.62
C ALA A 95 12.19 -22.71 5.86
N ALA A 96 12.74 -22.23 6.97
CA ALA A 96 12.04 -21.98 8.21
C ALA A 96 12.05 -20.46 8.49
N ALA A 97 10.90 -19.95 8.89
CA ALA A 97 10.73 -18.54 9.20
C ALA A 97 11.10 -18.22 10.64
N SER A 98 11.80 -17.10 10.85
CA SER A 98 12.15 -16.56 12.16
C SER A 98 11.84 -15.07 12.23
N VAL A 99 11.38 -14.60 13.40
CA VAL A 99 11.14 -13.16 13.61
C VAL A 99 12.48 -12.43 13.69
N ALA A 100 12.73 -11.50 12.78
CA ALA A 100 13.92 -10.66 12.75
C ALA A 100 13.71 -9.35 13.52
N LEU A 101 12.49 -8.80 13.52
CA LEU A 101 12.10 -7.61 14.26
C LEU A 101 10.67 -7.78 14.79
N ASP A 102 10.43 -7.41 16.05
CA ASP A 102 9.09 -7.42 16.66
C ASP A 102 8.73 -6.04 17.24
N LEU A 103 7.78 -5.38 16.59
CA LEU A 103 7.18 -4.10 16.99
C LEU A 103 5.71 -4.26 17.38
N SER A 104 5.21 -5.49 17.57
CA SER A 104 3.79 -5.77 17.84
C SER A 104 3.21 -5.01 19.04
N ALA A 105 4.06 -4.66 20.02
CA ALA A 105 3.67 -3.86 21.18
C ALA A 105 3.52 -2.34 20.89
N GLN A 106 4.08 -1.86 19.79
CA GLN A 106 4.14 -0.44 19.41
C GLN A 106 3.16 -0.11 18.27
N VAL A 107 2.84 -1.11 17.46
CA VAL A 107 1.99 -1.00 16.28
C VAL A 107 0.52 -0.97 16.69
N PHE A 108 -0.21 0.01 16.19
CA PHE A 108 -1.67 0.04 16.23
C PHE A 108 -2.22 -0.77 15.05
N VAL A 109 -3.17 -1.67 15.29
CA VAL A 109 -3.76 -2.54 14.26
C VAL A 109 -5.28 -2.40 14.30
N ASP A 110 -5.85 -1.83 13.24
CA ASP A 110 -7.29 -1.76 12.98
C ASP A 110 -7.52 -1.36 11.51
N GLY A 111 -8.44 -2.00 10.81
CA GLY A 111 -8.67 -1.74 9.39
C GLY A 111 -7.40 -1.94 8.54
N GLU A 112 -6.93 -0.87 7.89
CA GLU A 112 -5.70 -0.84 7.10
C GLU A 112 -4.47 -0.42 7.92
N ALA A 113 -4.65 -0.05 9.19
CA ALA A 113 -3.56 0.29 10.09
C ALA A 113 -2.75 -0.98 10.48
N GLY A 114 -1.45 -0.83 10.66
CA GLY A 114 -0.52 -1.91 10.99
C GLY A 114 0.93 -1.53 10.64
N LEU A 115 1.82 -2.51 10.59
CA LEU A 115 3.10 -2.39 9.87
C LEU A 115 2.83 -2.69 8.40
N LEU A 116 3.17 -1.76 7.51
CA LEU A 116 2.64 -1.72 6.14
C LEU A 116 3.71 -1.71 5.05
N GLY A 117 4.95 -1.32 5.36
CA GLY A 117 6.04 -1.35 4.40
C GLY A 117 7.37 -1.69 5.06
N VAL A 118 8.23 -2.36 4.32
CA VAL A 118 9.61 -2.68 4.70
C VAL A 118 10.55 -2.40 3.54
N ALA A 119 11.67 -1.74 3.81
CA ALA A 119 12.71 -1.51 2.81
C ALA A 119 14.09 -1.73 3.41
N LEU A 120 14.97 -2.40 2.66
CA LEU A 120 16.37 -2.55 3.01
C LEU A 120 17.18 -1.47 2.31
N HIS A 121 18.14 -0.87 3.01
CA HIS A 121 18.99 0.17 2.43
C HIS A 121 19.77 -0.37 1.21
N PRO A 122 20.04 0.44 0.16
CA PRO A 122 20.86 0.00 -0.98
C PRO A 122 22.22 -0.59 -0.57
N ASP A 123 22.85 -0.01 0.45
CA ASP A 123 24.10 -0.50 1.06
C ASP A 123 23.87 -1.45 2.27
N PHE A 124 22.78 -2.20 2.31
CA PHE A 124 22.42 -3.06 3.44
C PHE A 124 23.54 -4.03 3.85
N ALA A 125 24.28 -4.57 2.87
CA ALA A 125 25.40 -5.47 3.13
C ALA A 125 26.48 -4.82 4.03
N GLU A 126 26.61 -3.50 3.98
CA GLU A 126 27.63 -2.75 4.72
C GLU A 126 27.09 -2.07 5.97
N ASN A 127 25.84 -1.58 5.94
CA ASN A 127 25.27 -0.79 7.03
C ASN A 127 24.17 -1.50 7.83
N GLY A 128 23.68 -2.65 7.38
CA GLY A 128 22.65 -3.44 8.04
C GLY A 128 21.33 -2.70 8.27
N ALA A 129 21.03 -1.63 7.51
CA ALA A 129 19.90 -0.75 7.77
C ALA A 129 18.59 -1.22 7.12
N LEU A 130 17.57 -1.42 7.94
CA LEU A 130 16.21 -1.75 7.55
C LEU A 130 15.28 -0.61 7.96
N PHE A 131 14.35 -0.26 7.08
CA PHE A 131 13.34 0.75 7.27
C PHE A 131 11.98 0.08 7.32
N VAL A 132 11.11 0.52 8.22
CA VAL A 132 9.72 0.09 8.30
C VAL A 132 8.80 1.28 8.34
N SER A 133 7.61 1.10 7.78
CA SER A 133 6.49 2.02 7.92
C SER A 133 5.39 1.32 8.70
N TYR A 134 4.91 1.97 9.76
CA TYR A 134 3.84 1.42 10.59
C TYR A 134 2.98 2.50 11.22
N THR A 135 1.76 2.13 11.61
CA THR A 135 0.86 3.01 12.35
C THR A 135 1.05 2.82 13.85
N THR A 136 1.11 3.92 14.61
CA THR A 136 1.28 3.89 16.07
C THR A 136 0.32 4.88 16.76
N PRO A 137 -0.09 4.63 18.02
CA PRO A 137 -0.88 5.61 18.77
C PRO A 137 -0.10 6.92 18.95
N GLY A 138 -0.76 8.06 18.72
CA GLY A 138 -0.13 9.37 18.85
C GLY A 138 -0.79 10.43 17.98
N GLY A 139 -0.25 11.64 18.02
CA GLY A 139 -0.78 12.76 17.24
C GLY A 139 -2.22 13.11 17.63
N THR A 140 -3.03 13.43 16.62
CA THR A 140 -4.47 13.74 16.83
C THR A 140 -5.30 12.46 17.05
N ALA A 141 -4.89 11.35 16.45
CA ALA A 141 -5.52 10.03 16.61
C ALA A 141 -4.47 8.92 16.51
N PHE A 142 -3.85 8.78 15.33
CA PHE A 142 -2.75 7.86 15.06
C PHE A 142 -1.68 8.57 14.23
N LEU A 143 -0.49 7.97 14.15
CA LEU A 143 0.61 8.42 13.31
C LEU A 143 0.98 7.30 12.34
N SER A 144 1.21 7.62 11.07
CA SER A 144 2.11 6.83 10.24
C SER A 144 3.54 7.21 10.59
N ARG A 145 4.35 6.23 10.97
CA ARG A 145 5.75 6.40 11.35
C ARG A 145 6.64 5.61 10.40
N VAL A 146 7.70 6.25 9.90
CA VAL A 146 8.83 5.60 9.25
C VAL A 146 9.97 5.54 10.24
N SER A 147 10.55 4.36 10.45
CA SER A 147 11.66 4.15 11.38
C SER A 147 12.77 3.32 10.74
N ARG A 148 14.00 3.58 11.16
CA ARG A 148 15.20 2.82 10.80
C ARG A 148 15.66 1.96 11.97
N PHE A 149 16.08 0.74 11.66
CA PHE A 149 16.75 -0.19 12.56
C PHE A 149 18.05 -0.66 11.90
N THR A 150 19.05 -1.00 12.71
CA THR A 150 20.32 -1.55 12.22
C THR A 150 20.56 -2.92 12.82
N SER A 151 20.88 -3.88 11.96
CA SER A 151 21.24 -5.23 12.37
C SER A 151 22.75 -5.35 12.60
N PRO A 152 23.20 -5.92 13.73
CA PRO A 152 24.61 -6.22 13.98
C PRO A 152 25.08 -7.55 13.37
N ASP A 153 24.16 -8.37 12.84
CA ASP A 153 24.39 -9.77 12.48
C ASP A 153 23.94 -10.12 11.04
N GLY A 154 23.96 -9.12 10.15
CA GLY A 154 23.64 -9.32 8.73
C GLY A 154 22.16 -9.62 8.50
N GLY A 155 21.27 -9.01 9.29
CA GLY A 155 19.82 -9.10 9.16
C GLY A 155 19.20 -10.35 9.77
N LEU A 156 19.89 -11.07 10.68
CA LEU A 156 19.27 -12.17 11.43
C LEU A 156 18.39 -11.62 12.56
N SER A 157 18.79 -10.50 13.16
CA SER A 157 18.02 -9.82 14.19
C SER A 157 18.19 -8.30 14.13
N PHE A 158 17.14 -7.60 14.59
CA PHE A 158 17.11 -6.16 14.81
C PHE A 158 16.57 -5.91 16.22
N ASP A 159 17.26 -5.05 16.99
CA ASP A 159 16.81 -4.68 18.33
C ASP A 159 15.70 -3.62 18.25
N PRO A 160 14.46 -3.89 18.72
CA PRO A 160 13.39 -2.90 18.75
C PRO A 160 13.74 -1.63 19.53
N ALA A 161 14.67 -1.70 20.50
CA ALA A 161 15.13 -0.54 21.26
C ALA A 161 16.11 0.36 20.48
N SER A 162 16.63 -0.10 19.34
CA SER A 162 17.52 0.68 18.46
C SER A 162 16.78 1.62 17.50
N GLU A 163 15.46 1.74 17.65
CA GLU A 163 14.61 2.53 16.76
C GLU A 163 15.13 3.96 16.58
N ALA A 164 15.38 4.33 15.32
CA ALA A 164 15.58 5.71 14.91
C ALA A 164 14.36 6.17 14.09
N VAL A 165 13.52 7.01 14.67
CA VAL A 165 12.34 7.57 13.99
C VAL A 165 12.80 8.54 12.90
N ILE A 166 12.34 8.31 11.67
CA ILE A 166 12.66 9.12 10.49
C ILE A 166 11.59 10.17 10.23
N LEU A 167 10.33 9.77 10.17
CA LEU A 167 9.23 10.67 9.84
C LEU A 167 7.95 10.20 10.53
N GLU A 168 7.16 11.15 11.03
CA GLU A 168 5.81 10.92 11.52
C GLU A 168 4.81 11.81 10.76
N VAL A 169 3.65 11.24 10.44
CA VAL A 169 2.55 11.92 9.76
C VAL A 169 1.24 11.57 10.45
N ASP A 170 0.47 12.57 10.88
CA ASP A 170 -0.87 12.36 11.45
C ASP A 170 -1.79 11.60 10.49
N GLN A 171 -2.43 10.56 11.02
CA GLN A 171 -3.44 9.75 10.34
C GLN A 171 -4.81 9.96 11.03
N PRO A 172 -5.79 10.55 10.33
CA PRO A 172 -7.10 10.87 10.91
C PRO A 172 -8.08 9.68 10.90
N TYR A 173 -7.83 8.66 10.08
CA TYR A 173 -8.65 7.45 9.97
C TYR A 173 -7.77 6.19 9.90
N THR A 174 -8.39 5.04 10.11
CA THR A 174 -7.75 3.71 10.05
C THR A 174 -7.75 3.11 8.63
N ASN A 175 -8.08 3.92 7.62
CA ASN A 175 -8.12 3.51 6.22
C ASN A 175 -7.43 4.56 5.33
N HIS A 176 -6.99 4.14 4.15
CA HIS A 176 -6.13 4.87 3.23
C HIS A 176 -4.86 5.38 3.90
N ASN A 177 -4.23 4.55 4.74
CA ASN A 177 -3.00 4.93 5.42
C ASN A 177 -1.79 4.94 4.45
N GLY A 178 -1.85 4.18 3.35
CA GLY A 178 -0.68 3.95 2.50
C GLY A 178 0.30 3.04 3.22
N GLY A 179 1.59 3.29 3.13
CA GLY A 179 2.58 2.56 3.93
C GLY A 179 3.78 2.05 3.14
N ASP A 180 3.67 1.98 1.82
CA ASP A 180 4.71 1.39 0.99
C ASP A 180 6.02 2.18 1.06
N LEU A 181 7.14 1.44 1.11
CA LEU A 181 8.49 1.98 1.16
C LEU A 181 9.34 1.38 0.04
N GLY A 182 10.17 2.22 -0.56
CA GLY A 182 11.15 1.74 -1.55
C GLY A 182 12.29 2.70 -1.74
N PHE A 183 13.49 2.18 -2.01
CA PHE A 183 14.59 3.01 -2.44
C PHE A 183 14.56 3.17 -3.95
N GLY A 184 14.62 4.42 -4.42
CA GLY A 184 14.79 4.70 -5.84
C GLY A 184 16.23 4.41 -6.31
N PRO A 185 16.46 4.32 -7.63
CA PRO A 185 17.80 4.18 -8.18
C PRO A 185 18.69 5.41 -7.94
N ASP A 186 18.10 6.51 -7.49
CA ASP A 186 18.76 7.73 -7.04
C ASP A 186 19.22 7.69 -5.57
N GLY A 187 18.93 6.60 -4.85
CA GLY A 187 19.39 6.36 -3.48
C GLY A 187 18.52 6.99 -2.39
N PHE A 188 17.37 7.57 -2.75
CA PHE A 188 16.44 8.17 -1.79
C PHE A 188 15.34 7.20 -1.37
N LEU A 189 14.85 7.37 -0.14
CA LEU A 189 13.74 6.60 0.38
C LEU A 189 12.42 7.25 -0.06
N TYR A 190 11.59 6.48 -0.75
CA TYR A 190 10.24 6.85 -1.13
C TYR A 190 9.23 6.28 -0.14
N PHE A 191 8.27 7.10 0.24
CA PHE A 191 7.19 6.72 1.16
C PHE A 191 5.84 7.11 0.58
N GLY A 192 5.02 6.10 0.27
CA GLY A 192 3.68 6.27 -0.27
C GLY A 192 2.63 6.45 0.84
N LEU A 193 1.94 7.58 0.85
CA LEU A 193 0.86 7.87 1.80
C LEU A 193 -0.46 8.03 1.06
N GLY A 194 -1.50 7.34 1.55
CA GLY A 194 -2.88 7.62 1.13
C GLY A 194 -3.36 8.97 1.66
N ASP A 195 -4.56 9.39 1.27
CA ASP A 195 -5.19 10.66 1.68
C ASP A 195 -5.56 10.72 3.18
N GLY A 196 -5.28 9.62 3.89
CA GLY A 196 -5.55 9.44 5.30
C GLY A 196 -7.02 9.15 5.58
N GLY A 197 -7.86 8.92 4.58
CA GLY A 197 -9.05 8.08 4.72
C GLY A 197 -10.42 8.72 4.60
N SER A 198 -11.38 7.78 4.66
CA SER A 198 -12.74 7.69 4.10
C SER A 198 -12.90 7.83 2.59
N ALA A 199 -14.04 7.36 2.10
CA ALA A 199 -14.35 7.35 0.68
C ALA A 199 -14.38 8.78 0.11
N GLY A 200 -13.61 9.00 -0.96
CA GLY A 200 -13.63 10.25 -1.73
C GLY A 200 -12.80 11.40 -1.14
N ASP A 201 -11.76 11.12 -0.35
CA ASP A 201 -10.92 12.14 0.30
C ASP A 201 -11.76 13.24 0.97
N PRO A 202 -12.50 12.93 2.06
CA PRO A 202 -13.49 13.82 2.66
C PRO A 202 -12.92 15.17 3.10
N SER A 203 -11.60 15.26 3.30
CA SER A 203 -10.91 16.49 3.69
C SER A 203 -10.07 17.10 2.55
N ASN A 204 -10.17 16.56 1.33
CA ASN A 204 -9.46 17.01 0.13
C ASN A 204 -7.95 17.19 0.34
N ARG A 205 -7.33 16.31 1.15
CA ARG A 205 -5.92 16.41 1.53
C ARG A 205 -5.00 16.05 0.37
N ALA A 206 -5.40 15.12 -0.49
CA ALA A 206 -4.61 14.73 -1.64
C ALA A 206 -4.37 15.91 -2.60
N GLN A 207 -5.34 16.83 -2.72
CA GLN A 207 -5.24 18.02 -3.55
C GLN A 207 -4.51 19.19 -2.89
N THR A 208 -4.27 19.14 -1.57
CA THR A 208 -3.51 20.17 -0.88
C THR A 208 -2.01 19.90 -1.09
N ILE A 209 -1.32 20.84 -1.75
CA ILE A 209 0.10 20.72 -2.12
C ILE A 209 1.06 21.45 -1.17
N THR A 210 0.53 22.25 -0.24
CA THR A 210 1.34 23.03 0.71
C THR A 210 1.18 22.43 2.10
N ASN A 211 2.31 22.13 2.76
CA ASN A 211 2.36 21.61 4.14
C ASN A 211 1.46 20.38 4.38
N GLN A 212 1.25 19.55 3.36
CA GLN A 212 0.43 18.35 3.43
C GLN A 212 1.21 17.15 2.90
N LYS A 213 1.24 16.08 3.71
CA LYS A 213 1.97 14.85 3.39
C LYS A 213 1.04 13.70 2.99
N LEU A 214 -0.25 13.78 3.29
CA LEU A 214 -1.25 12.77 2.90
C LEU A 214 -1.63 12.89 1.41
N GLY A 215 -1.86 11.73 0.80
CA GLY A 215 -2.16 11.57 -0.62
C GLY A 215 -0.96 11.94 -1.49
N LYS A 216 0.24 11.53 -1.09
CA LYS A 216 1.52 11.89 -1.72
C LYS A 216 2.45 10.69 -1.78
N ILE A 217 3.45 10.80 -2.65
CA ILE A 217 4.69 10.01 -2.57
C ILE A 217 5.76 10.98 -2.08
N LEU A 218 6.29 10.73 -0.89
CA LEU A 218 7.38 11.53 -0.32
C LEU A 218 8.72 10.93 -0.76
N ARG A 219 9.74 11.78 -0.95
CA ARG A 219 11.10 11.39 -1.30
C ARG A 219 12.07 12.03 -0.31
N LEU A 220 12.77 11.19 0.45
CA LEU A 220 13.55 11.56 1.64
C LEU A 220 15.03 11.18 1.44
N ASP A 221 15.94 12.08 1.81
CA ASP A 221 17.36 11.78 1.93
C ASP A 221 17.69 11.29 3.34
N VAL A 222 17.75 9.98 3.50
CA VAL A 222 18.09 9.32 4.78
C VAL A 222 19.59 9.11 4.97
N ASN A 223 20.41 9.52 4.00
CA ASN A 223 21.87 9.37 4.00
C ASN A 223 22.57 10.63 4.48
N ASN A 224 22.01 11.81 4.18
CA ASN A 224 22.61 13.10 4.49
C ASN A 224 21.85 13.86 5.59
N SER A 225 21.57 13.20 6.71
CA SER A 225 21.02 13.87 7.90
C SER A 225 21.93 15.01 8.37
N ILE A 226 21.47 16.25 8.28
CA ILE A 226 22.18 17.41 8.83
C ILE A 226 21.87 17.51 10.33
N LEU A 227 22.92 17.64 11.15
CA LEU A 227 22.94 17.89 12.60
C LEU A 227 21.58 17.89 13.34
N GLY A 228 21.08 16.69 13.64
CA GLY A 228 19.93 16.48 14.52
C GLY A 228 18.64 16.08 13.82
N ASP A 229 18.53 16.29 12.51
CA ASP A 229 17.37 15.86 11.73
C ASP A 229 17.58 14.43 11.19
N PRO A 230 16.56 13.57 11.22
CA PRO A 230 16.72 12.17 10.82
C PRO A 230 16.70 11.94 9.29
N TYR A 231 16.40 12.97 8.49
CA TYR A 231 16.51 12.98 7.02
C TYR A 231 16.69 14.42 6.52
N ASP A 232 17.13 14.57 5.27
CA ASP A 232 17.15 15.84 4.53
C ASP A 232 16.20 15.78 3.31
N ILE A 233 15.93 16.93 2.70
CA ILE A 233 15.08 17.06 1.52
C ILE A 233 15.98 17.15 0.29
N PRO A 234 15.87 16.22 -0.67
CA PRO A 234 16.59 16.33 -1.94
C PRO A 234 16.35 17.68 -2.61
N SER A 235 17.42 18.31 -3.12
CA SER A 235 17.38 19.67 -3.67
C SER A 235 16.49 19.84 -4.92
N ASP A 236 16.11 18.72 -5.55
CA ASP A 236 15.31 18.62 -6.76
C ASP A 236 13.86 18.15 -6.52
N ASN A 237 13.40 18.15 -5.25
CA ASN A 237 11.99 17.93 -4.90
C ASN A 237 11.06 19.07 -5.35
#